data_AF-Q6KH26-F1
#
_entry.id   AF-Q6KH26-F1
#
_cell.length_a   1.000
_cell.length_b   1.000
_cell.length_c   1.000
_cell.angle_alpha   90.00
_cell.angle_beta   90.00
_cell.angle_gamma   90.00
#
_symmetry.space_group_name_H-M   'P 1'
#
loop_
_entity.id
_entity.type
_entity.pdbx_description
1 polymer ?
#
loop_
_entity_poly.entity_id
_entity_poly.type
_entity_poly.pdbx_seq_one_letter_code
_entity_poly.pdbx_strand_id
1 'polypeptide(L)'
;MAIKKPFKKDTIPAKSYDEAKSALKRGNILMLAVGLLLGTVFGALVASFANDILLGAIGIGINALGININNFSDLSFQTIRYGNFISALLTFIIVSLFIFFALFIYFVIRNIRLDNLKKKYPERYVVAAPKPSTDELILEELRTLNRAKRL
;
A
#
# COMPACT_ATOMS: atom_id res chain seq x y z
N MET A 1 11.33 40.59 -46.58
CA MET A 1 11.51 39.15 -46.90
C MET A 1 11.70 38.40 -45.58
N ALA A 2 10.63 37.85 -45.01
CA ALA A 2 10.67 37.18 -43.70
C ALA A 2 10.93 35.68 -43.88
N ILE A 3 12.12 35.22 -43.52
CA ILE A 3 12.52 33.81 -43.58
C ILE A 3 11.86 33.10 -42.38
N LYS A 4 10.73 32.44 -42.65
CA LYS A 4 10.05 31.55 -41.71
C LYS A 4 10.94 30.33 -41.48
N LYS A 5 11.61 30.25 -40.32
CA LYS A 5 12.42 29.08 -39.94
C LYS A 5 11.56 27.81 -39.97
N PRO A 6 12.02 26.69 -40.56
CA PRO A 6 11.22 25.48 -40.67
C PRO A 6 11.02 24.86 -39.29
N PHE A 7 9.77 24.58 -38.92
CA PHE A 7 9.43 23.82 -37.73
C PHE A 7 9.98 22.39 -37.87
N LYS A 8 11.00 22.04 -37.06
CA LYS A 8 11.61 20.72 -36.98
C LYS A 8 10.64 19.74 -36.29
N LYS A 9 9.83 19.03 -37.09
CA LYS A 9 8.70 18.18 -36.64
C LYS A 9 9.16 16.80 -36.13
N ASP A 10 10.41 16.44 -36.41
CA ASP A 10 10.95 15.07 -36.32
C ASP A 10 11.56 14.75 -34.94
N THR A 11 11.71 15.76 -34.05
CA THR A 11 12.24 15.57 -32.70
C THR A 11 11.18 15.40 -31.62
N ILE A 12 9.90 15.45 -31.97
CA ILE A 12 8.78 15.39 -31.02
C ILE A 12 8.74 14.07 -30.24
N PRO A 13 8.79 12.87 -30.87
CA PRO A 13 8.70 11.62 -30.12
C PRO A 13 9.92 11.40 -29.20
N ALA A 14 11.12 11.81 -29.63
CA ALA A 14 12.33 11.73 -28.81
C ALA A 14 12.26 12.68 -27.60
N LYS A 15 11.82 13.93 -27.80
CA LYS A 15 11.63 14.90 -26.70
C LYS A 15 10.56 14.46 -25.70
N SER A 16 9.46 13.88 -26.16
CA SER A 16 8.40 13.36 -25.29
C SER A 16 8.87 12.20 -24.42
N TYR A 17 9.72 11.31 -24.95
CA TYR A 17 10.34 10.24 -24.17
C TYR A 17 11.26 10.79 -23.07
N ASP A 18 12.11 11.76 -23.40
CA ASP A 18 13.02 12.39 -22.44
C ASP A 18 12.26 13.15 -21.34
N GLU A 19 11.16 13.83 -21.70
CA GLU A 19 10.25 14.46 -20.73
C GLU A 19 9.60 13.43 -19.81
N ALA A 20 9.06 12.33 -20.34
CA ALA A 20 8.47 11.26 -19.55
C ALA A 20 9.48 10.61 -18.60
N LYS A 21 10.71 10.36 -19.08
CA LYS A 21 11.82 9.86 -18.26
C LYS A 21 12.20 10.85 -17.16
N SER A 22 12.22 12.15 -17.46
CA SER A 22 12.49 13.19 -16.46
C SER A 22 11.38 13.28 -15.41
N ALA A 23 10.13 13.06 -15.81
CA ALA A 23 8.97 13.03 -14.92
C ALA A 23 9.00 11.80 -14.01
N LEU A 24 9.33 10.61 -14.53
CA LEU A 24 9.49 9.39 -13.72
C LEU A 24 10.65 9.48 -12.71
N LYS A 25 11.72 10.21 -13.05
CA LYS A 25 12.83 10.49 -12.13
C LYS A 25 12.44 11.40 -10.97
N ARG A 26 11.30 12.11 -11.04
CA ARG A 26 10.70 12.79 -9.89
C ARG A 26 10.14 11.70 -8.97
N GLY A 27 11.00 11.12 -8.13
CA GLY A 27 10.78 9.86 -7.40
C GLY A 27 9.44 9.68 -6.69
N ASN A 28 8.72 10.76 -6.37
CA ASN A 28 7.37 10.71 -5.83
C ASN A 28 6.35 9.95 -6.73
N ILE A 29 6.42 10.09 -8.06
CA ILE A 29 5.49 9.44 -8.99
C ILE A 29 5.77 7.94 -9.08
N LEU A 30 7.06 7.57 -9.11
CA LEU A 30 7.47 6.18 -9.20
C LEU A 30 7.10 5.39 -7.93
N MET A 31 7.29 5.99 -6.74
CA MET A 31 6.85 5.37 -5.48
C MET A 31 5.33 5.16 -5.43
N LEU A 32 4.56 6.15 -5.90
CA LEU A 32 3.10 6.04 -5.97
C LEU A 32 2.66 4.93 -6.94
N ALA A 33 3.26 4.88 -8.13
CA ALA A 33 2.94 3.89 -9.16
C ALA A 33 3.24 2.45 -8.69
N VAL A 34 4.41 2.24 -8.08
CA VAL A 34 4.80 0.94 -7.53
C VAL A 34 3.86 0.55 -6.38
N GLY A 35 3.54 1.48 -5.47
CA GLY A 35 2.61 1.22 -4.37
C GLY A 35 1.22 0.80 -4.83
N LEU A 36 0.68 1.47 -5.86
CA LEU A 36 -0.62 1.13 -6.44
C LEU A 36 -0.61 -0.25 -7.13
N LEU A 37 0.43 -0.54 -7.92
CA LEU A 37 0.57 -1.84 -8.59
C LEU A 37 0.70 -2.99 -7.60
N LEU A 38 1.54 -2.83 -6.57
CA LEU A 38 1.67 -3.84 -5.52
C LEU A 38 0.36 -4.00 -4.73
N GLY A 39 -0.33 -2.92 -4.41
CA GLY A 39 -1.61 -2.96 -3.70
C GLY A 39 -2.70 -3.69 -4.49
N THR A 40 -2.80 -3.44 -5.80
CA THR A 40 -3.79 -4.10 -6.67
C THR A 40 -3.53 -5.59 -6.84
N VAL A 41 -2.29 -5.99 -7.12
CA VAL A 41 -1.92 -7.41 -7.26
C VAL A 41 -2.05 -8.15 -5.93
N PHE A 42 -1.62 -7.53 -4.82
CA PHE A 42 -1.77 -8.11 -3.49
C PHE A 42 -3.23 -8.29 -3.10
N GLY A 43 -4.08 -7.28 -3.35
CA GLY A 43 -5.51 -7.38 -3.10
C GLY A 43 -6.17 -8.53 -3.87
N ALA A 44 -5.83 -8.69 -5.14
CA ALA A 44 -6.31 -9.81 -5.96
C ALA A 44 -5.86 -11.18 -5.42
N LEU A 45 -4.60 -11.28 -4.96
CA LEU A 45 -4.06 -12.51 -4.38
C LEU A 45 -4.77 -12.89 -3.07
N VAL A 46 -5.00 -11.92 -2.17
CA VAL A 46 -5.74 -12.18 -0.93
C VAL A 46 -7.20 -12.54 -1.21
N ALA A 47 -7.83 -11.89 -2.19
CA ALA A 47 -9.20 -12.19 -2.59
C ALA A 47 -9.36 -13.61 -3.16
N SER A 48 -8.45 -14.04 -4.05
CA SER A 48 -8.43 -15.43 -4.55
C SER A 48 -8.19 -16.43 -3.43
N PHE A 49 -7.25 -16.17 -2.51
CA PHE A 49 -7.05 -17.04 -1.36
C PHE A 49 -8.32 -17.19 -0.49
N ALA A 50 -9.00 -16.08 -0.20
CA ALA A 50 -10.24 -16.12 0.57
C ALA A 50 -11.36 -16.86 -0.16
N ASN A 51 -11.56 -16.59 -1.45
CA ASN A 51 -12.63 -17.20 -2.24
C ASN A 51 -12.38 -18.68 -2.53
N ASP A 52 -11.18 -19.01 -3.00
CA ASP A 52 -10.91 -20.32 -3.55
C ASP A 52 -10.55 -21.33 -2.45
N ILE A 53 -9.90 -20.87 -1.37
CA ILE A 53 -9.46 -21.73 -0.28
C ILE A 53 -10.40 -21.63 0.93
N LEU A 54 -10.65 -20.43 1.47
CA LEU A 54 -11.46 -20.31 2.69
C LEU A 54 -12.95 -20.59 2.44
N LEU A 55 -13.57 -19.92 1.46
CA LEU A 55 -14.98 -20.20 1.13
C LEU A 55 -15.15 -21.62 0.59
N GLY A 56 -14.21 -22.13 -0.22
CA GLY A 56 -14.21 -23.51 -0.68
C GLY A 56 -14.17 -24.52 0.47
N ALA A 57 -13.27 -24.35 1.44
CA ALA A 57 -13.17 -25.21 2.61
C ALA A 57 -14.43 -25.13 3.50
N ILE A 58 -15.00 -23.93 3.70
CA ILE A 58 -16.24 -23.74 4.43
C ILE A 58 -17.41 -24.42 3.71
N GLY A 59 -17.50 -24.30 2.39
CA GLY A 59 -18.52 -24.94 1.56
C GLY A 59 -18.50 -26.46 1.67
N ILE A 60 -17.31 -27.07 1.62
CA ILE A 60 -17.14 -28.52 1.85
C ILE A 60 -17.64 -28.91 3.25
N GLY A 61 -17.29 -28.14 4.28
CA GLY A 61 -17.72 -28.41 5.65
C GLY A 61 -19.25 -28.31 5.85
N ILE A 62 -19.90 -27.36 5.19
CA ILE A 62 -21.36 -27.20 5.26
C ILE A 62 -22.09 -28.29 4.44
N ASN A 63 -21.56 -28.67 3.28
CA ASN A 63 -22.06 -29.81 2.51
C ASN A 63 -21.98 -31.11 3.32
N ALA A 64 -20.91 -31.29 4.10
CA ALA A 64 -20.76 -32.42 5.02
C ALA A 64 -21.80 -32.42 6.17
N LEU A 65 -22.37 -31.26 6.51
CA LEU A 65 -23.46 -31.10 7.49
C LEU A 65 -24.87 -31.28 6.87
N GLY A 66 -24.96 -31.69 5.60
CA GLY A 66 -26.22 -32.00 4.91
C GLY A 66 -26.90 -30.80 4.24
N ILE A 67 -26.27 -29.63 4.24
CA ILE A 67 -26.76 -28.43 3.56
C ILE A 67 -25.98 -28.30 2.25
N ASN A 68 -26.57 -28.70 1.12
CA ASN A 68 -25.94 -28.62 -0.20
C ASN A 68 -25.89 -27.17 -0.71
N ILE A 69 -24.81 -26.47 -0.39
CA ILE A 69 -24.42 -25.20 -1.01
C ILE A 69 -23.24 -25.46 -1.95
N ASN A 70 -23.56 -25.91 -3.15
CA ASN A 70 -22.57 -26.14 -4.21
C ASN A 70 -21.91 -24.83 -4.65
N ASN A 71 -22.66 -23.72 -4.67
CA ASN A 71 -22.16 -22.36 -4.84
C ASN A 71 -23.09 -21.38 -4.12
N PHE A 72 -22.54 -20.48 -3.28
CA PHE A 72 -23.31 -19.37 -2.71
C PHE A 72 -23.86 -18.43 -3.80
N SER A 73 -23.21 -18.38 -4.97
CA SER A 73 -23.57 -17.58 -6.14
C SER A 73 -24.84 -18.06 -6.87
N ASP A 74 -25.23 -19.32 -6.69
CA ASP A 74 -26.40 -19.93 -7.34
C ASP A 74 -27.69 -19.77 -6.52
N LEU A 75 -27.60 -19.16 -5.34
CA LEU A 75 -28.77 -18.80 -4.53
C LEU A 75 -29.59 -17.72 -5.27
N SER A 76 -30.75 -18.15 -5.77
CA SER A 76 -31.76 -17.28 -6.38
C SER A 76 -33.13 -17.60 -5.80
N PHE A 77 -33.88 -16.57 -5.44
CA PHE A 77 -35.31 -16.69 -5.13
C PHE A 77 -36.03 -15.85 -6.16
N GLN A 78 -36.97 -16.49 -6.88
CA GLN A 78 -37.95 -15.80 -7.71
C GLN A 78 -37.31 -14.73 -8.62
N THR A 79 -36.31 -15.13 -9.42
CA THR A 79 -35.64 -14.31 -10.47
C THR A 79 -34.59 -13.30 -9.98
N ILE A 80 -34.48 -13.03 -8.67
CA ILE A 80 -33.44 -12.14 -8.12
C ILE A 80 -32.23 -12.98 -7.68
N ARG A 81 -31.09 -12.77 -8.35
CA ARG A 81 -29.80 -13.43 -8.04
C ARG A 81 -29.07 -12.68 -6.92
N TYR A 82 -29.53 -12.83 -5.68
CA TYR A 82 -28.83 -12.26 -4.52
C TYR A 82 -27.60 -13.07 -4.08
N GLY A 83 -27.43 -14.30 -4.59
CA GLY A 83 -26.27 -15.15 -4.28
C GLY A 83 -24.92 -14.48 -4.52
N ASN A 84 -24.78 -13.71 -5.62
CA ASN A 84 -23.55 -12.96 -5.90
C ASN A 84 -23.27 -11.86 -4.86
N PHE A 85 -24.31 -11.18 -4.40
CA PHE A 85 -24.15 -10.11 -3.40
C PHE A 85 -23.76 -10.69 -2.03
N ILE A 86 -24.42 -11.77 -1.60
CA ILE A 86 -24.10 -12.45 -0.33
C ILE A 86 -22.73 -13.09 -0.38
N SER A 87 -22.36 -13.71 -1.50
CA SER A 87 -21.01 -14.23 -1.71
C SER A 87 -19.97 -13.12 -1.61
N ALA A 88 -20.17 -11.98 -2.29
CA ALA A 88 -19.27 -10.83 -2.20
C ALA A 88 -19.17 -10.25 -0.78
N LEU A 89 -20.29 -10.23 -0.04
CA LEU A 89 -20.32 -9.78 1.36
C LEU A 89 -19.52 -10.71 2.28
N LEU A 90 -19.69 -12.03 2.13
CA LEU A 90 -18.92 -13.04 2.85
C LEU A 90 -17.41 -12.93 2.54
N THR A 91 -17.06 -12.83 1.26
CA THR A 91 -15.68 -12.61 0.81
C THR A 91 -15.10 -11.36 1.46
N PHE A 92 -15.84 -10.25 1.47
CA PHE A 92 -15.39 -9.00 2.08
C PHE A 92 -15.09 -9.16 3.57
N ILE A 93 -15.98 -9.82 4.32
CA ILE A 93 -15.80 -10.07 5.75
C ILE A 93 -14.57 -10.94 6.00
N ILE A 94 -14.40 -12.02 5.22
CA ILE A 94 -13.30 -12.98 5.38
C ILE A 94 -11.95 -12.34 5.01
N VAL A 95 -11.88 -11.62 3.88
CA VAL A 95 -10.68 -10.90 3.45
C VAL A 95 -10.27 -9.84 4.46
N SER A 96 -11.24 -9.05 4.95
CA SER A 96 -10.99 -8.03 5.98
C SER A 96 -10.43 -8.64 7.27
N LEU A 97 -11.02 -9.76 7.72
CA LEU A 97 -10.55 -10.48 8.90
C LEU A 97 -9.14 -11.04 8.69
N PHE A 98 -8.86 -11.62 7.53
CA PHE A 98 -7.54 -12.15 7.19
C PHE A 98 -6.45 -11.06 7.21
N ILE A 99 -6.72 -9.91 6.58
CA ILE A 99 -5.80 -8.76 6.57
C ILE A 99 -5.57 -8.24 7.99
N PHE A 100 -6.63 -8.14 8.80
CA PHE A 100 -6.54 -7.74 10.21
C PHE A 100 -5.63 -8.68 11.01
N PHE A 101 -5.84 -10.00 10.94
CA PHE A 101 -5.00 -10.98 11.63
C PHE A 101 -3.56 -10.98 11.13
N ALA A 102 -3.34 -10.86 9.82
CA ALA A 102 -2.00 -10.79 9.24
C ALA A 102 -1.22 -9.57 9.75
N LEU A 103 -1.86 -8.39 9.77
CA LEU A 103 -1.27 -7.17 10.33
C LEU A 103 -1.04 -7.29 11.84
N PHE A 104 -2.01 -7.84 12.58
CA PHE A 104 -1.88 -8.06 14.02
C PHE A 104 -0.67 -8.94 14.34
N ILE A 105 -0.53 -10.09 13.67
CA ILE A 105 0.61 -11.00 13.83
C ILE A 105 1.93 -10.29 13.47
N TYR A 106 1.97 -9.54 12.36
CA TYR A 106 3.14 -8.76 11.99
C TYR A 106 3.54 -7.76 13.08
N PHE A 107 2.58 -6.99 13.61
CA PHE A 107 2.84 -6.03 14.68
C PHE A 107 3.27 -6.70 15.98
N VAL A 108 2.66 -7.84 16.34
CA VAL A 108 3.07 -8.63 17.51
C VAL A 108 4.51 -9.12 17.35
N ILE A 109 4.86 -9.73 16.22
CA ILE A 109 6.24 -10.20 15.94
C ILE A 109 7.21 -9.01 15.97
N ARG A 110 6.83 -7.88 15.37
CA ARG A 110 7.65 -6.66 15.38
C ARG A 110 7.87 -6.19 16.82
N ASN A 111 6.83 -6.07 17.63
CA ASN A 111 6.94 -5.60 19.01
C ASN A 111 7.79 -6.55 19.85
N ILE A 112 7.60 -7.87 19.71
CA ILE A 112 8.44 -8.88 20.38
C ILE A 112 9.92 -8.74 19.96
N ARG A 113 10.19 -8.56 18.65
CA ARG A 113 11.56 -8.33 18.16
C ARG A 113 12.17 -7.05 18.74
N LEU A 114 11.41 -5.96 18.78
CA LEU A 114 11.88 -4.69 19.34
C LEU A 114 12.21 -4.84 20.83
N ASP A 115 11.36 -5.52 21.60
CA ASP A 115 11.58 -5.75 23.04
C ASP A 115 12.77 -6.67 23.29
N ASN A 116 12.95 -7.71 22.47
CA ASN A 116 14.14 -8.57 22.54
C ASN A 116 15.42 -7.82 22.17
N LEU A 117 15.37 -6.91 21.19
CA LEU A 117 16.51 -6.08 20.81
C LEU A 117 16.87 -5.05 21.89
N LYS A 118 15.87 -4.42 22.55
CA LYS A 118 16.08 -3.52 23.69
C LYS A 118 16.80 -4.22 24.84
N LYS A 119 16.42 -5.46 25.14
CA LYS A 119 17.07 -6.29 26.17
C LYS A 119 18.50 -6.69 25.81
N LYS A 120 18.78 -6.97 24.53
CA LYS A 120 20.07 -7.47 24.06
C LYS A 120 21.11 -6.37 23.79
N TYR A 121 20.66 -5.16 23.45
CA TYR A 121 21.51 -4.01 23.15
C TYR A 121 20.91 -2.72 23.73
N PRO A 122 20.99 -2.50 25.05
CA PRO A 122 20.43 -1.31 25.69
C PRO A 122 21.04 0.00 25.15
N GLU A 123 22.33 -0.01 24.81
CA GLU A 123 23.06 1.12 24.20
C GLU A 123 22.51 1.54 22.81
N ARG A 124 21.99 0.60 22.01
CA ARG A 124 21.47 0.87 20.66
C ARG A 124 20.07 1.49 20.68
N TYR A 125 19.42 1.47 21.84
CA TYR A 125 18.05 1.93 22.08
C TYR A 125 17.95 3.16 22.99
N VAL A 126 19.08 3.70 23.46
CA VAL A 126 19.13 5.11 23.82
C VAL A 126 18.76 5.83 22.53
N VAL A 127 17.51 6.28 22.46
CA VAL A 127 16.97 6.98 21.30
C VAL A 127 18.01 8.05 20.99
N ALA A 128 18.74 7.89 19.89
CA ALA A 128 19.51 8.99 19.34
C ALA A 128 18.43 10.06 19.15
N ALA A 129 18.43 11.05 20.03
CA ALA A 129 17.42 12.09 20.05
C ALA A 129 17.23 12.51 18.59
N PRO A 130 15.98 12.57 18.09
CA PRO A 130 15.73 12.85 16.67
C PRO A 130 16.65 13.99 16.29
N LYS A 131 17.63 13.71 15.41
CA LYS A 131 18.57 14.74 15.01
C LYS A 131 17.70 15.91 14.56
N PRO A 132 17.89 17.12 15.11
CA PRO A 132 17.04 18.23 14.77
C PRO A 132 16.97 18.34 13.25
N SER A 133 15.77 18.54 12.71
CA SER A 133 15.58 18.68 11.27
C SER A 133 16.54 19.77 10.74
N THR A 134 16.95 19.68 9.48
CA THR A 134 17.77 20.75 8.86
C THR A 134 17.14 22.12 9.06
N ASP A 135 15.81 22.20 9.00
CA ASP A 135 15.06 23.43 9.27
C ASP A 135 15.14 23.87 10.74
N GLU A 136 15.13 22.93 11.69
CA GLU A 136 15.29 23.23 13.11
C GLU A 136 16.70 23.73 13.42
N LEU A 137 17.73 23.15 12.79
CA LEU A 137 19.12 23.62 12.87
C LEU A 137 19.27 25.02 12.27
N ILE A 138 18.66 25.27 11.10
CA ILE A 138 18.65 26.60 10.47
C ILE A 138 17.92 27.60 11.37
N LEU A 139 16.78 27.25 11.96
CA LEU A 139 16.08 28.15 12.89
C LEU A 139 16.91 28.45 14.14
N GLU A 140 17.63 27.47 14.66
CA GLU A 140 18.53 27.65 15.79
C GLU A 140 19.70 28.58 15.43
N GLU A 141 20.32 28.38 14.26
CA GLU A 141 21.36 29.25 13.71
C GLU A 141 20.84 30.68 13.44
N LEU A 142 19.64 30.83 12.88
CA LEU A 142 19.03 32.15 12.68
C LEU A 142 18.72 32.85 14.00
N ARG A 143 18.29 32.10 15.04
CA ARG A 143 18.06 32.65 16.39
C ARG A 143 19.37 33.10 17.04
N THR A 144 20.45 32.35 16.90
CA THR A 144 21.76 32.74 17.43
C THR A 144 22.31 33.96 16.69
N LEU A 145 22.24 33.99 15.36
CA LEU A 145 22.67 35.14 14.55
C LEU A 145 21.89 36.43 14.86
N ASN A 146 20.57 36.35 15.07
CA ASN A 146 19.76 37.52 15.43
C ASN A 146 20.06 38.03 16.85
N ARG A 147 20.35 37.13 17.81
CA ARG A 147 20.82 37.54 19.15
C ARG A 147 22.19 38.20 19.08
N ALA A 148 23.12 37.67 18.28
CA ALA A 148 24.46 38.22 18.10
C ALA A 148 24.45 39.61 17.44
N LYS A 149 23.53 39.86 16.49
CA LYS A 149 23.40 41.14 15.79
C LYS A 149 22.70 42.25 16.63
N ARG A 150 22.05 41.88 17.73
CA ARG A 150 21.36 42.82 18.65
C ARG A 150 22.24 43.30 19.80
N LEU A 151 23.46 42.78 19.90
CA LEU A 151 24.54 43.26 20.78
C LEU A 151 25.51 44.11 19.97
#